data_AF-A0A5M6IZM5-F1
#
_entry.id   AF-A0A5M6IZM5-F1
#
_cell.length_a   1.000
_cell.length_b   1.000
_cell.length_c   1.000
_cell.angle_alpha   90.00
_cell.angle_beta   90.00
_cell.angle_gamma   90.00
#
_symmetry.space_group_name_H-M   'P 1'
#
loop_
_entity.id
_entity.type
_entity.pdbx_description
1 polymer ?
#
loop_
_entity_poly.entity_id
_entity_poly.type
_entity_poly.pdbx_seq_one_letter_code
_entity_poly.pdbx_strand_id
1 'polypeptide(L)'
;MPSSPAPRVPTSLADLRKGQRASVTALDETGVATPFAAGQLERRLIEMGLVEGAQLEVMHEGFPGHDPIAVRVDEHVLALRRNEARAVRIAPLA
;
A
#
# COMPACT_ATOMS: atom_id res chain seq x y z
N MET A 1 -27.47 -22.03 -0.68
CA MET A 1 -27.15 -20.69 -1.22
C MET A 1 -25.82 -20.26 -0.61
N PRO A 2 -24.67 -20.30 -1.32
CA PRO A 2 -23.45 -19.77 -0.77
C PRO A 2 -23.51 -18.24 -0.81
N SER A 3 -23.03 -17.68 0.29
CA SER A 3 -22.91 -16.29 0.71
C SER A 3 -22.55 -15.31 -0.42
N SER A 4 -23.24 -14.17 -0.47
CA SER A 4 -22.72 -12.98 -1.18
C SER A 4 -21.30 -12.69 -0.68
N PRO A 5 -20.31 -12.46 -1.55
CA PRO A 5 -19.02 -11.97 -1.11
C PRO A 5 -19.25 -10.59 -0.48
N ALA A 6 -18.90 -10.46 0.80
CA ALA A 6 -18.82 -9.17 1.48
C ALA A 6 -18.02 -8.18 0.60
N PRO A 7 -18.35 -6.88 0.61
CA PRO A 7 -17.58 -5.88 -0.12
C PRO A 7 -16.10 -6.08 0.25
N ARG A 8 -15.27 -6.41 -0.75
CA ARG A 8 -13.85 -6.68 -0.53
C ARG A 8 -13.21 -5.38 -0.08
N VAL A 9 -13.10 -5.23 1.23
CA VAL A 9 -12.38 -4.11 1.83
C VAL A 9 -10.95 -4.18 1.32
N PRO A 10 -10.40 -3.13 0.70
CA PRO A 10 -9.03 -3.15 0.23
C PRO A 10 -8.11 -3.43 1.42
N THR A 11 -7.38 -4.56 1.34
CA THR A 11 -6.48 -5.01 2.41
C THR A 11 -5.04 -4.59 2.17
N SER A 12 -4.71 -4.16 0.96
CA SER A 12 -3.36 -3.70 0.59
C SER A 12 -3.38 -2.31 -0.04
N LEU A 13 -2.28 -1.58 0.10
CA LEU A 13 -2.10 -0.25 -0.50
C LEU A 13 -2.26 -0.31 -2.03
N ALA A 14 -1.85 -1.41 -2.66
CA ALA A 14 -2.01 -1.64 -4.09
C ALA A 14 -3.49 -1.69 -4.52
N ASP A 15 -4.43 -2.00 -3.63
CA ASP A 15 -5.86 -2.04 -3.97
C ASP A 15 -6.53 -0.67 -3.88
N LEU A 16 -5.88 0.31 -3.24
CA LEU A 16 -6.40 1.67 -3.16
C LEU A 16 -6.39 2.34 -4.53
N ARG A 17 -7.40 3.18 -4.75
CA ARG A 17 -7.50 4.07 -5.91
C ARG A 17 -7.18 5.51 -5.53
N LYS A 18 -6.82 6.31 -6.54
CA LYS A 18 -6.62 7.75 -6.40
C LYS A 18 -7.74 8.42 -5.60
N GLY A 19 -7.35 9.17 -4.57
CA GLY A 19 -8.25 9.89 -3.66
C GLY A 19 -8.71 9.08 -2.44
N GLN A 20 -8.42 7.78 -2.37
CA GLN A 20 -8.75 6.97 -1.19
C GLN A 20 -7.70 7.15 -0.08
N ARG A 21 -8.20 7.11 1.16
CA ARG A 21 -7.40 7.19 2.38
C ARG A 21 -7.46 5.89 3.15
N ALA A 22 -6.34 5.51 3.75
CA ALA A 22 -6.25 4.34 4.62
C ALA A 22 -5.16 4.55 5.67
N SER A 23 -5.14 3.69 6.68
CA SER A 23 -4.07 3.60 7.66
C SER A 23 -3.30 2.31 7.46
N VAL A 24 -1.96 2.36 7.54
CA VAL A 24 -1.12 1.16 7.52
C VAL A 24 -1.40 0.34 8.78
N THR A 25 -1.68 -0.94 8.61
CA THR A 25 -1.94 -1.86 9.73
C THR A 25 -0.79 -2.82 9.98
N ALA A 26 -0.05 -3.18 8.93
CA ALA A 26 1.11 -4.05 8.99
C ALA A 26 1.89 -3.97 7.68
N LEU A 27 3.15 -4.42 7.72
CA LEU A 27 3.94 -4.70 6.52
C LEU A 27 4.15 -6.21 6.40
N ASP A 28 3.96 -6.73 5.20
CA ASP A 28 4.11 -8.15 4.88
C ASP A 28 4.67 -8.31 3.47
N GLU A 29 5.99 -8.38 3.35
CA GLU A 29 6.66 -8.62 2.08
C GLU A 29 6.59 -10.09 1.60
N THR A 30 5.92 -10.98 2.35
CA THR A 30 5.79 -12.38 1.97
C THR A 30 5.06 -12.53 0.63
N GLY A 31 5.73 -13.14 -0.35
CA GLY A 31 5.14 -13.35 -1.68
C GLY A 31 5.13 -12.10 -2.57
N VAL A 32 5.78 -11.01 -2.17
CA VAL A 32 5.97 -9.82 -2.99
C VAL A 32 7.20 -10.00 -3.87
N ALA A 33 7.00 -9.95 -5.20
CA ALA A 33 8.10 -10.01 -6.15
C ALA A 33 8.88 -8.68 -6.16
N THR A 34 10.02 -8.68 -5.47
CA THR A 34 10.92 -7.52 -5.34
C THR A 34 12.37 -7.93 -5.62
N PRO A 35 13.22 -7.05 -6.20
CA PRO A 35 14.65 -7.32 -6.36
C PRO A 35 15.43 -7.29 -5.04
N PHE A 36 14.80 -6.91 -3.92
CA PHE A 36 15.45 -6.82 -2.62
C PHE A 36 15.59 -8.18 -1.94
N ALA A 37 16.57 -8.31 -1.06
CA ALA A 37 16.69 -9.49 -0.20
C ALA A 37 15.54 -9.54 0.82
N ALA A 38 15.28 -10.71 1.38
CA ALA A 38 14.30 -10.86 2.45
C ALA A 38 14.59 -9.90 3.62
N GLY A 39 13.55 -9.23 4.11
CA GLY A 39 13.52 -8.19 5.13
C GLY A 39 13.95 -6.80 4.66
N GLN A 40 14.47 -6.65 3.44
CA GLN A 40 14.94 -5.34 2.98
C GLN A 40 13.82 -4.44 2.47
N LEU A 41 12.77 -5.00 1.86
CA LEU A 41 11.65 -4.19 1.38
C LEU A 41 10.93 -3.58 2.58
N GLU A 42 10.59 -4.39 3.57
CA GLU A 42 9.95 -3.94 4.81
C GLU A 42 10.76 -2.84 5.51
N ARG A 43 12.08 -3.03 5.68
CA ARG A 43 12.95 -2.01 6.27
C ARG A 43 12.92 -0.69 5.52
N ARG A 44 12.96 -0.73 4.18
CA ARG A 44 12.89 0.49 3.35
C ARG A 44 11.54 1.19 3.50
N LEU A 45 10.45 0.43 3.54
CA LEU A 45 9.11 0.99 3.76
C LEU A 45 9.06 1.72 5.10
N ILE A 46 9.60 1.13 6.17
CA ILE A 46 9.72 1.75 7.50
C ILE A 46 10.58 3.01 7.45
N GLU A 47 11.75 2.95 6.82
CA GLU A 47 12.66 4.10 6.65
C GLU A 47 12.00 5.27 5.89
N MET A 48 11.08 4.95 4.97
CA MET A 48 10.28 5.93 4.22
C MET A 48 9.07 6.47 5.01
N GLY A 49 8.77 5.92 6.18
CA GLY A 49 7.65 6.34 7.05
C GLY A 49 6.38 5.51 6.92
N LEU A 50 6.39 4.40 6.17
CA LEU A 50 5.27 3.45 6.12
C LEU A 50 5.34 2.52 7.32
N VAL A 51 4.95 3.03 8.48
CA VAL A 51 4.88 2.29 9.74
C VAL A 51 3.43 2.03 10.13
N GLU A 52 3.19 1.07 11.02
CA GLU A 52 1.86 0.81 11.56
C GLU A 52 1.24 2.08 12.17
N GLY A 53 -0.02 2.35 11.84
CA GLY A 53 -0.74 3.56 12.21
C GLY A 53 -0.55 4.74 11.27
N ALA A 54 0.43 4.72 10.36
CA ALA A 54 0.65 5.80 9.41
C ALA A 54 -0.59 6.01 8.52
N GLN A 55 -1.04 7.25 8.39
CA GLN A 55 -2.17 7.58 7.52
C GLN A 55 -1.65 7.90 6.13
N LEU A 56 -2.35 7.36 5.14
CA LEU A 56 -1.92 7.49 3.76
C LEU A 56 -3.07 7.81 2.82
N GLU A 57 -2.75 8.53 1.75
CA GLU A 57 -3.70 8.94 0.72
C GLU A 57 -3.08 8.74 -0.67
N VAL A 58 -3.81 8.05 -1.56
CA VAL A 58 -3.34 7.87 -2.94
C VAL A 58 -3.50 9.19 -3.71
N MET A 59 -2.39 9.83 -4.02
CA MET A 59 -2.35 11.09 -4.76
C MET A 59 -2.43 10.86 -6.27
N HIS A 60 -1.72 9.86 -6.77
CA HIS A 60 -1.61 9.59 -8.19
C HIS A 60 -1.31 8.12 -8.45
N GLU A 61 -1.72 7.63 -9.62
CA GLU A 61 -1.36 6.33 -10.14
C GLU A 61 -0.68 6.56 -11.50
N GLY A 62 0.56 6.12 -11.64
CA GLY A 62 1.39 6.34 -12.83
C GLY A 62 0.79 5.72 -14.09
N PHE A 63 1.04 6.34 -15.23
CA PHE A 63 0.61 5.85 -16.54
C PHE A 63 1.82 5.52 -17.42
N PRO A 64 1.82 4.40 -18.17
CA PRO A 64 0.77 3.38 -18.30
C PRO A 64 0.81 2.30 -17.21
N GLY A 65 -0.36 1.78 -16.80
CA GLY A 65 -0.45 0.58 -15.95
C GLY A 65 -0.67 0.79 -14.45
N HIS A 66 -0.97 2.01 -13.99
CA HIS A 66 -1.18 2.34 -12.57
C HIS A 66 0.04 2.03 -11.68
N ASP A 67 1.23 2.07 -12.27
CA ASP A 67 2.52 1.80 -11.64
C ASP A 67 3.53 2.88 -12.09
N PRO A 68 4.21 3.60 -11.17
CA PRO A 68 4.15 3.53 -9.70
C PRO A 68 2.90 4.21 -9.10
N ILE A 69 2.55 3.85 -7.86
CA ILE A 69 1.54 4.53 -7.06
C ILE A 69 2.19 5.62 -6.21
N ALA A 70 1.71 6.85 -6.32
CA ALA A 70 2.15 7.97 -5.48
C ALA A 70 1.19 8.12 -4.30
N VAL A 71 1.73 7.98 -3.10
CA VAL A 71 0.99 7.95 -1.85
C VAL A 71 1.55 9.01 -0.93
N ARG A 72 0.69 9.89 -0.44
CA ARG A 72 1.06 10.83 0.62
C ARG A 72 1.01 10.10 1.95
N VAL A 73 2.09 10.18 2.71
CA VAL A 73 2.23 9.68 4.08
C VAL A 73 2.70 10.86 4.92
N ASP A 74 1.89 11.27 5.89
CA ASP A 74 2.09 12.51 6.66
C ASP A 74 2.35 13.73 5.74
N GLU A 75 3.53 14.37 5.87
CA GLU A 75 3.96 15.55 5.11
C GLU A 75 4.75 15.20 3.84
N HIS A 76 4.93 13.91 3.53
CA HIS A 76 5.77 13.45 2.41
C HIS A 76 4.97 12.65 1.37
N VAL A 77 5.45 12.66 0.12
CA VAL A 77 4.86 11.86 -0.97
C VAL A 77 5.86 10.80 -1.40
N LEU A 78 5.43 9.55 -1.32
CA LEU A 78 6.21 8.37 -1.66
C LEU A 78 5.70 7.79 -2.98
N ALA A 79 6.59 7.53 -3.92
CA ALA A 79 6.27 6.76 -5.12
C ALA A 79 6.73 5.32 -4.91
N LEU A 80 5.78 4.40 -4.80
CA LEU A 80 6.02 2.97 -4.63
C LEU A 80 5.65 2.23 -5.90
N ARG A 81 6.37 1.16 -6.24
CA ARG A 81 5.86 0.27 -7.28
C ARG A 81 4.59 -0.41 -6.78
N ARG A 82 3.64 -0.66 -7.67
CA ARG A 82 2.38 -1.34 -7.35
C ARG A 82 2.61 -2.73 -6.76
N ASN A 83 3.69 -3.41 -7.14
CA ASN A 83 4.08 -4.67 -6.51
C ASN A 83 4.56 -4.48 -5.07
N GLU A 84 5.39 -3.48 -4.79
CA GLU A 84 5.88 -3.18 -3.44
C GLU A 84 4.73 -2.73 -2.52
N ALA A 85 3.77 -1.97 -3.06
CA ALA A 85 2.55 -1.58 -2.35
C ALA A 85 1.68 -2.78 -1.90
N ARG A 86 1.86 -3.97 -2.48
CA ARG A 86 1.19 -5.19 -1.98
C ARG A 86 1.73 -5.64 -0.63
N ALA A 87 2.96 -5.24 -0.30
CA ALA A 87 3.55 -5.51 1.02
C ALA A 87 2.91 -4.66 2.12
N VAL A 88 2.25 -3.56 1.78
CA VAL A 88 1.68 -2.64 2.76
C VAL A 88 0.23 -3.02 3.01
N ARG A 89 -0.05 -3.59 4.19
CA ARG A 89 -1.42 -3.88 4.63
C ARG A 89 -2.05 -2.61 5.17
N ILE A 90 -3.33 -2.43 4.86
CA ILE A 90 -4.06 -1.21 5.22
C ILE A 90 -5.44 -1.53 5.82
N ALA A 91 -5.98 -0.55 6.53
CA ALA A 91 -7.40 -0.45 6.87
C ALA A 91 -7.95 0.87 6.33
N PRO A 92 -9.10 0.88 5.63
CA PRO A 92 -9.69 2.11 5.13
C PRO A 92 -10.00 3.09 6.27
N LEU A 93 -9.75 4.37 6.02
CA LEU A 93 -10.22 5.46 6.88
C LEU A 93 -11.57 5.93 6.31
N ALA A 94 -12.58 6.02 7.17
CA ALA A 94 -13.94 6.46 6.82
C ALA A 94 -14.00 7.94 6.42
#